data_AF-E0WL31-F1
#
_entry.id   AF-E0WL31-F1
#
_cell.length_a   1.000
_cell.length_b   1.000
_cell.length_c   1.000
_cell.angle_alpha   90.00
_cell.angle_beta   90.00
_cell.angle_gamma   90.00
#
_symmetry.space_group_name_H-M   'P 1'
#
loop_
_entity.id
_entity.type
_entity.pdbx_description
1 polymer ?
#
loop_
_entity_poly.entity_id
_entity_poly.type
_entity_poly.pdbx_seq_one_letter_code
_entity_poly.pdbx_strand_id
1 'polypeptide(L)'
;SQRKIDLRKTIHAFDRAVTLGYHTYADIPLDGLVDALLERLPPSDRTTRGKEPHAYPTGLQADGEPIAPMDIARAVNDRVRAGQEPLLIAADMGDCLFTAMDMIDAGLMAPGYYAGMGFGVPAGIGAQCVSGGKRILTVVGDGAFQMTGWELGNCRRLGIDPIVILFNNASWEMLRTFQPESAFNDLDDW
;
A
#
# COMPACT_ATOMS: atom_id res chain seq x y z
N SER A 1 10.39 -14.57 19.78
CA SER A 1 9.04 -14.03 20.01
C SER A 1 9.13 -12.77 20.84
N GLN A 2 9.38 -11.61 20.21
CA GLN A 2 9.29 -10.32 20.91
C GLN A 2 7.81 -9.91 20.94
N ARG A 3 7.25 -9.73 22.14
CA ARG A 3 5.89 -9.17 22.28
C ARG A 3 5.95 -7.69 21.86
N LYS A 4 5.44 -7.37 20.67
CA LYS A 4 5.39 -5.99 20.17
C LYS A 4 4.40 -5.10 20.95
N ILE A 5 3.47 -5.70 21.69
CA ILE A 5 2.47 -5.03 22.54
C ILE A 5 2.20 -5.82 23.83
N ASP A 6 1.69 -5.15 24.87
CA ASP A 6 1.28 -5.76 26.14
C ASP A 6 -0.24 -6.02 26.18
N LEU A 7 -0.64 -7.29 26.08
CA LEU A 7 -2.06 -7.70 26.11
C LEU A 7 -2.76 -7.37 27.43
N ARG A 8 -2.02 -7.18 28.53
CA ARG A 8 -2.61 -6.78 29.83
C ARG A 8 -3.24 -5.39 29.79
N LYS A 9 -2.82 -4.56 28.84
CA LYS A 9 -3.19 -3.14 28.71
C LYS A 9 -3.83 -2.80 27.36
N THR A 10 -3.97 -3.79 26.48
CA THR A 10 -4.56 -3.60 25.15
C THR A 10 -6.09 -3.61 25.25
N ILE A 11 -6.72 -2.72 24.48
CA ILE A 11 -8.16 -2.78 24.16
C ILE A 11 -8.25 -3.16 22.69
N HIS A 12 -8.74 -4.36 22.40
CA HIS A 12 -8.86 -4.90 21.05
C HIS A 12 -10.33 -4.95 20.66
N ALA A 13 -10.78 -3.96 19.88
CA ALA A 13 -12.13 -3.89 19.31
C ALA A 13 -12.08 -4.33 17.84
N PHE A 14 -12.50 -5.56 17.57
CA PHE A 14 -12.41 -6.21 16.27
C PHE A 14 -13.40 -7.38 16.19
N ASP A 15 -13.81 -7.79 14.99
CA ASP A 15 -14.72 -8.93 14.76
C ASP A 15 -16.00 -8.91 15.64
N ARG A 16 -16.61 -7.74 15.77
CA ARG A 16 -17.82 -7.52 16.60
C ARG A 16 -17.63 -7.91 18.07
N ALA A 17 -16.41 -7.81 18.59
CA ALA A 17 -16.08 -8.07 19.97
C ALA A 17 -15.09 -7.04 20.51
N VAL A 18 -15.05 -6.91 21.84
CA VAL A 18 -14.06 -6.07 22.55
C VAL A 18 -13.35 -6.91 23.59
N THR A 19 -12.04 -7.12 23.43
CA THR A 19 -11.20 -7.80 24.43
C THR A 19 -10.30 -6.79 25.15
N LEU A 20 -10.36 -6.77 26.48
CA LEU A 20 -9.46 -6.00 27.34
C LEU A 20 -9.31 -6.70 28.68
N GLY A 21 -8.17 -6.55 29.36
CA GLY A 21 -7.97 -7.17 30.68
C GLY A 21 -8.27 -8.67 30.74
N TYR A 22 -7.95 -9.40 29.66
CA TYR A 22 -8.21 -10.84 29.48
C TYR A 22 -9.69 -11.29 29.46
N HIS A 23 -10.64 -10.36 29.34
CA HIS A 23 -12.05 -10.67 29.15
C HIS A 23 -12.55 -10.11 27.82
N THR A 24 -13.60 -10.75 27.27
CA THR A 24 -14.18 -10.38 25.97
C THR A 24 -15.66 -10.09 26.14
N TYR A 25 -16.08 -8.95 25.60
CA TYR A 25 -17.47 -8.60 25.41
C TYR A 25 -17.86 -8.96 23.97
N ALA A 26 -18.79 -9.90 23.82
CA ALA A 26 -19.28 -10.36 22.51
C ALA A 26 -20.38 -9.45 21.96
N ASP A 27 -20.66 -9.57 20.66
CA ASP A 27 -21.76 -8.92 19.95
C ASP A 27 -21.79 -7.39 20.05
N ILE A 28 -20.60 -6.77 20.14
CA ILE A 28 -20.43 -5.33 20.11
C ILE A 28 -19.98 -4.92 18.70
N PRO A 29 -20.87 -4.36 17.86
CA PRO A 29 -20.46 -3.83 16.58
C PRO A 29 -19.62 -2.56 16.78
N LEU A 30 -18.65 -2.32 15.90
CA LEU A 30 -17.64 -1.26 16.09
C LEU A 30 -18.26 0.15 16.04
N ASP A 31 -19.23 0.37 15.15
CA ASP A 31 -20.03 1.60 15.06
C ASP A 31 -20.80 1.87 16.36
N GLY A 32 -21.51 0.87 16.89
CA GLY A 32 -22.23 0.97 18.16
C GLY A 32 -21.31 1.25 19.36
N LEU A 33 -20.09 0.69 19.36
CA LEU A 33 -19.07 1.01 20.35
C LEU A 33 -18.65 2.49 20.27
N VAL A 34 -18.40 2.99 19.06
CA VAL A 34 -18.02 4.40 18.83
C VAL A 34 -19.12 5.34 19.28
N ASP A 35 -20.37 5.09 18.91
CA ASP A 35 -21.53 5.90 19.32
C ASP A 35 -21.68 5.91 20.85
N ALA A 36 -21.60 4.75 21.49
CA ALA A 36 -21.68 4.65 22.95
C ALA A 36 -20.54 5.41 23.66
N LEU A 37 -19.33 5.44 23.09
CA LEU A 37 -18.22 6.24 23.62
C LEU A 37 -18.48 7.74 23.45
N LEU A 38 -19.01 8.18 22.31
CA LEU A 38 -19.33 9.59 22.04
C LEU A 38 -20.41 10.14 22.99
N GLU A 39 -21.42 9.34 23.34
CA GLU A 39 -22.43 9.71 24.35
C GLU A 39 -21.85 9.97 25.75
N ARG A 40 -20.70 9.39 26.06
CA ARG A 40 -20.05 9.43 27.38
C ARG A 40 -18.89 10.41 27.44
N LEU A 41 -18.53 11.02 26.32
CA LEU A 41 -17.46 12.01 26.21
C LEU A 41 -18.05 13.39 25.88
N PRO A 42 -17.67 14.46 26.59
CA PRO A 42 -18.11 15.80 26.24
C PRO A 42 -17.50 16.25 24.91
N PRO A 43 -18.14 17.19 24.17
CA PRO A 43 -17.52 17.86 23.04
C PRO A 43 -16.17 18.48 23.40
N SER A 44 -15.26 18.54 22.42
CA SER A 44 -13.92 19.08 22.62
C SER A 44 -13.44 19.87 21.41
N ASP A 45 -12.90 21.06 21.64
CA ASP A 45 -12.24 21.89 20.62
C ASP A 45 -10.74 21.57 20.50
N ARG A 46 -10.28 20.47 21.11
CA ARG A 46 -8.86 20.09 21.11
C ARG A 46 -8.38 19.85 19.68
N THR A 47 -7.41 20.65 19.26
CA THR A 47 -6.68 20.44 18.01
C THR A 47 -5.22 20.10 18.28
N THR A 48 -4.71 19.13 17.53
CA THR A 48 -3.27 18.83 17.43
C THR A 48 -2.78 18.97 15.99
N ARG A 49 -3.58 19.62 15.12
CA ARG A 49 -3.18 19.98 13.75
C ARG A 49 -2.13 21.09 13.83
N GLY A 50 -1.08 20.99 13.01
CA GLY A 50 0.07 21.91 13.05
C GLY A 50 1.40 21.24 13.39
N LYS A 51 1.39 19.97 13.83
CA LYS A 51 2.60 19.14 13.78
C LYS A 51 3.04 18.98 12.32
N GLU A 52 4.35 18.95 12.10
CA GLU A 52 4.89 18.68 10.76
C GLU A 52 4.35 17.32 10.27
N PRO A 53 3.77 17.27 9.05
CA PRO A 53 3.35 16.01 8.47
C PRO A 53 4.57 15.16 8.14
N HIS A 54 4.35 13.87 7.87
CA HIS A 54 5.39 13.01 7.33
C HIS A 54 5.97 13.64 6.05
N ALA A 55 7.30 13.67 5.96
CA ALA A 55 8.02 14.28 4.85
C ALA A 55 8.20 13.24 3.73
N TYR A 56 7.32 13.31 2.73
CA TYR A 56 7.45 12.50 1.52
C TYR A 56 8.71 12.86 0.72
N PRO A 57 9.44 11.88 0.16
CA PRO A 57 10.62 12.13 -0.66
C PRO A 57 10.22 12.85 -1.96
N THR A 58 10.90 13.95 -2.27
CA THR A 58 10.70 14.77 -3.48
C THR A 58 12.04 15.15 -4.09
N GLY A 59 12.04 15.81 -5.25
CA GLY A 59 13.24 16.33 -5.89
C GLY A 59 14.02 15.23 -6.59
N LEU A 60 13.37 14.51 -7.51
CA LEU A 60 14.04 13.60 -8.44
C LEU A 60 15.11 14.36 -9.23
N GLN A 61 16.31 13.79 -9.31
CA GLN A 61 17.33 14.25 -10.26
C GLN A 61 17.06 13.58 -11.60
N ALA A 62 16.59 14.35 -12.58
CA ALA A 62 16.32 13.86 -13.93
C ALA A 62 17.61 13.90 -14.76
N ASP A 63 18.55 13.02 -14.44
CA ASP A 63 19.85 12.89 -15.07
C ASP A 63 20.02 11.52 -15.76
N GLY A 64 21.28 11.12 -16.03
CA GLY A 64 21.60 9.87 -16.72
C GLY A 64 21.89 8.70 -15.79
N GLU A 65 21.68 8.84 -14.47
CA GLU A 65 21.98 7.79 -13.51
C GLU A 65 20.94 6.65 -13.51
N PRO A 66 21.29 5.45 -13.03
CA PRO A 66 20.35 4.36 -12.87
C PRO A 66 19.21 4.70 -11.89
N ILE A 67 18.03 4.15 -12.14
CA ILE A 67 16.84 4.37 -11.31
C ILE A 67 16.92 3.52 -10.04
N ALA A 68 16.74 4.13 -8.88
CA ALA A 68 16.46 3.44 -7.63
C ALA A 68 14.96 3.48 -7.27
N PRO A 69 14.47 2.59 -6.38
CA PRO A 69 13.07 2.62 -5.93
C PRO A 69 12.63 3.99 -5.40
N MET A 70 13.51 4.69 -4.68
CA MET A 70 13.22 6.03 -4.16
C MET A 70 13.09 7.10 -5.24
N ASP A 71 13.73 6.93 -6.39
CA ASP A 71 13.58 7.85 -7.53
C ASP A 71 12.17 7.73 -8.12
N ILE A 72 11.60 6.52 -8.10
CA ILE A 72 10.22 6.28 -8.51
C ILE A 72 9.25 6.97 -7.52
N ALA A 73 9.48 6.84 -6.21
CA ALA A 73 8.67 7.55 -5.21
C ALA A 73 8.76 9.08 -5.39
N ARG A 74 9.97 9.62 -5.57
CA ARG A 74 10.18 11.05 -5.86
C ARG A 74 9.46 11.49 -7.13
N ALA A 75 9.55 10.71 -8.21
CA ALA A 75 8.87 11.01 -9.47
C ALA A 75 7.35 11.16 -9.30
N VAL A 76 6.73 10.22 -8.58
CA VAL A 76 5.29 10.27 -8.28
C VAL A 76 4.96 11.48 -7.41
N ASN A 77 5.73 11.69 -6.34
CA ASN A 77 5.50 12.77 -5.39
C ASN A 77 5.68 14.15 -6.01
N ASP A 78 6.70 14.35 -6.84
CA ASP A 78 6.97 15.61 -7.52
C ASP A 78 5.81 16.01 -8.46
N ARG A 79 5.17 15.04 -9.11
CA ARG A 79 3.96 15.30 -9.91
C ARG A 79 2.79 15.77 -9.05
N VAL A 80 2.60 15.16 -7.88
CA VAL A 80 1.59 15.60 -6.92
C VAL A 80 1.90 17.02 -6.43
N ARG A 81 3.16 17.31 -6.08
CA ARG A 81 3.60 18.65 -5.67
C ARG A 81 3.44 19.69 -6.79
N ALA A 82 3.54 19.28 -8.05
CA ALA A 82 3.29 20.12 -9.22
C ALA A 82 1.79 20.33 -9.54
N GLY A 83 0.87 19.80 -8.72
CA GLY A 83 -0.57 20.05 -8.82
C GLY A 83 -1.39 18.91 -9.43
N GLN A 84 -0.79 17.74 -9.68
CA GLN A 84 -1.57 16.55 -10.01
C GLN A 84 -2.31 16.05 -8.75
N GLU A 85 -3.60 15.75 -8.87
CA GLU A 85 -4.32 15.05 -7.81
C GLU A 85 -3.71 13.64 -7.59
N PRO A 86 -3.51 13.19 -6.33
CA PRO A 86 -3.04 11.85 -6.06
C PRO A 86 -3.98 10.78 -6.63
N LEU A 87 -3.40 9.70 -7.13
CA LEU A 87 -4.17 8.53 -7.58
C LEU A 87 -4.26 7.52 -6.45
N LEU A 88 -5.28 6.67 -6.47
CA LEU A 88 -5.28 5.45 -5.65
C LEU A 88 -4.17 4.54 -6.19
N ILE A 89 -3.36 3.99 -5.28
CA ILE A 89 -2.26 3.08 -5.61
C ILE A 89 -2.65 1.64 -5.30
N ALA A 90 -2.54 0.76 -6.28
CA ALA A 90 -2.61 -0.68 -6.11
C ALA A 90 -1.19 -1.27 -6.16
N ALA A 91 -0.70 -1.78 -5.02
CA ALA A 91 0.65 -2.33 -4.94
C ALA A 91 0.63 -3.85 -4.80
N ASP A 92 1.52 -4.52 -5.52
CA ASP A 92 1.79 -5.95 -5.31
C ASP A 92 2.74 -6.18 -4.13
N MET A 93 2.93 -7.42 -3.70
CA MET A 93 3.93 -7.75 -2.69
C MET A 93 5.34 -7.69 -3.31
N GLY A 94 6.25 -6.99 -2.64
CA GLY A 94 7.63 -6.80 -3.08
C GLY A 94 8.15 -5.44 -2.63
N ASP A 95 9.36 -5.06 -3.07
CA ASP A 95 9.91 -3.74 -2.76
C ASP A 95 9.04 -2.60 -3.34
N CYS A 96 8.26 -2.88 -4.38
CA CYS A 96 7.23 -1.97 -4.88
C CYS A 96 6.21 -1.52 -3.81
N LEU A 97 5.80 -2.40 -2.89
CA LEU A 97 4.93 -2.03 -1.75
C LEU A 97 5.68 -1.14 -0.75
N PHE A 98 6.93 -1.48 -0.42
CA PHE A 98 7.71 -0.68 0.52
C PHE A 98 7.95 0.73 -0.03
N THR A 99 8.27 0.84 -1.32
CA THR A 99 8.39 2.10 -2.04
C THR A 99 7.07 2.87 -2.07
N ALA A 100 5.93 2.18 -2.26
CA ALA A 100 4.61 2.82 -2.27
C ALA A 100 4.23 3.44 -0.91
N MET A 101 4.79 2.98 0.21
CA MET A 101 4.55 3.60 1.52
C MET A 101 5.10 5.04 1.59
N ASP A 102 6.09 5.36 0.76
CA ASP A 102 6.68 6.70 0.63
C ASP A 102 6.11 7.48 -0.58
N MET A 103 5.02 7.02 -1.19
CA MET A 103 4.30 7.73 -2.25
C MET A 103 3.09 8.48 -1.69
N ILE A 104 2.80 9.65 -2.24
CA ILE A 104 1.57 10.40 -1.95
C ILE A 104 0.43 9.79 -2.75
N ASP A 105 -0.55 9.21 -2.06
CA ASP A 105 -1.69 8.49 -2.64
C ASP A 105 -3.06 9.06 -2.21
N ALA A 106 -4.11 8.65 -2.93
CA ALA A 106 -5.51 8.85 -2.58
C ALA A 106 -6.15 7.58 -1.96
N GLY A 107 -5.31 6.74 -1.35
CA GLY A 107 -5.61 5.39 -0.89
C GLY A 107 -4.55 4.41 -1.40
N LEU A 108 -4.04 3.57 -0.50
CA LEU A 108 -3.12 2.48 -0.81
C LEU A 108 -3.82 1.13 -0.61
N MET A 109 -3.90 0.32 -1.66
CA MET A 109 -4.45 -1.04 -1.63
C MET A 109 -3.33 -2.05 -1.91
N ALA A 110 -3.07 -2.92 -0.94
CA ALA A 110 -1.96 -3.88 -1.03
C ALA A 110 -2.17 -5.10 -0.12
N PRO A 111 -1.50 -6.23 -0.40
CA PRO A 111 -1.53 -7.42 0.44
C PRO A 111 -0.57 -7.28 1.66
N GLY A 112 -0.56 -6.15 2.36
CA GLY A 112 0.48 -5.83 3.35
C GLY A 112 0.58 -6.77 4.55
N TYR A 113 -0.50 -7.49 4.89
CA TYR A 113 -0.48 -8.53 5.93
C TYR A 113 -0.47 -9.95 5.36
N TYR A 114 -1.21 -10.20 4.28
CA TYR A 114 -1.31 -11.53 3.67
C TYR A 114 -0.06 -11.91 2.87
N ALA A 115 0.67 -10.92 2.36
CA ALA A 115 1.95 -11.02 1.65
C ALA A 115 1.95 -11.95 0.42
N GLY A 116 0.79 -12.22 -0.17
CA GLY A 116 0.67 -12.97 -1.42
C GLY A 116 1.02 -12.10 -2.64
N MET A 117 1.79 -12.64 -3.58
CA MET A 117 2.14 -11.99 -4.85
C MET A 117 1.05 -12.19 -5.93
N GLY A 118 1.04 -11.31 -6.92
CA GLY A 118 0.11 -11.31 -8.05
C GLY A 118 -1.16 -10.49 -7.80
N PHE A 119 -1.23 -9.75 -6.69
CA PHE A 119 -2.37 -8.92 -6.32
C PHE A 119 -2.45 -7.61 -7.13
N GLY A 120 -1.32 -6.97 -7.40
CA GLY A 120 -1.23 -5.54 -7.78
C GLY A 120 -1.95 -5.20 -9.07
N VAL A 121 -1.65 -5.90 -10.17
CA VAL A 121 -2.27 -5.65 -11.48
C VAL A 121 -3.77 -5.97 -11.48
N PRO A 122 -4.23 -7.16 -11.04
CA PRO A 122 -5.65 -7.46 -10.94
C PRO A 122 -6.41 -6.51 -10.00
N ALA A 123 -5.83 -6.11 -8.87
CA ALA A 123 -6.45 -5.16 -7.95
C ALA A 123 -6.58 -3.77 -8.59
N GLY A 124 -5.56 -3.31 -9.32
CA GLY A 124 -5.62 -2.05 -10.05
C GLY A 124 -6.71 -2.03 -11.12
N ILE A 125 -6.82 -3.12 -11.89
CA ILE A 125 -7.89 -3.34 -12.87
C ILE A 125 -9.26 -3.30 -12.18
N GLY A 126 -9.45 -4.10 -11.13
CA GLY A 126 -10.72 -4.19 -10.40
C GLY A 126 -11.13 -2.85 -9.78
N ALA A 127 -10.19 -2.12 -9.19
CA ALA A 127 -10.41 -0.80 -8.65
C ALA A 127 -10.83 0.19 -9.74
N GLN A 128 -10.17 0.21 -10.89
CA GLN A 128 -10.50 1.15 -11.96
C GLN A 128 -11.86 0.84 -12.62
N CYS A 129 -12.27 -0.43 -12.68
CA CYS A 129 -13.60 -0.81 -13.17
C CYS A 129 -14.75 -0.16 -12.38
N VAL A 130 -14.55 0.16 -11.10
CA VAL A 130 -15.57 0.74 -10.21
C VAL A 130 -15.25 2.17 -9.76
N SER A 131 -14.17 2.77 -10.25
CA SER A 131 -13.67 4.06 -9.75
C SER A 131 -14.43 5.28 -10.27
N GLY A 132 -15.40 5.09 -11.17
CA GLY A 132 -16.14 6.19 -11.80
C GLY A 132 -15.28 7.07 -12.71
N GLY A 133 -14.26 6.49 -13.35
CA GLY A 133 -13.35 7.19 -14.27
C GLY A 133 -12.09 7.76 -13.62
N LYS A 134 -11.91 7.58 -12.30
CA LYS A 134 -10.63 7.91 -11.64
C LYS A 134 -9.56 6.91 -12.07
N ARG A 135 -8.41 7.42 -12.52
CA ARG A 135 -7.29 6.59 -12.95
C ARG A 135 -6.60 5.94 -11.74
N ILE A 136 -6.08 4.74 -11.93
CA ILE A 136 -5.36 3.98 -10.90
C ILE A 136 -3.88 3.90 -11.27
N LEU A 137 -3.00 4.04 -10.27
CA LEU A 137 -1.58 3.75 -10.38
C LEU A 137 -1.31 2.36 -9.78
N THR A 138 -0.73 1.45 -10.55
CA THR A 138 -0.28 0.15 -10.06
C THR A 138 1.24 0.13 -9.97
N VAL A 139 1.78 -0.37 -8.86
CA VAL A 139 3.21 -0.67 -8.71
C VAL A 139 3.40 -2.16 -8.47
N VAL A 140 4.31 -2.78 -9.21
CA VAL A 140 4.46 -4.24 -9.25
C VAL A 140 5.91 -4.60 -9.60
N GLY A 141 6.47 -5.62 -8.94
CA GLY A 141 7.78 -6.17 -9.31
C GLY A 141 7.69 -7.11 -10.51
N ASP A 142 8.77 -7.29 -11.25
CA ASP A 142 8.94 -8.26 -12.34
C ASP A 142 8.44 -9.67 -11.99
N GLY A 143 8.85 -10.23 -10.85
CA GLY A 143 8.44 -11.57 -10.44
C GLY A 143 6.92 -11.69 -10.20
N ALA A 144 6.28 -10.64 -9.67
CA ALA A 144 4.83 -10.61 -9.51
C ALA A 144 4.11 -10.33 -10.84
N PHE A 145 4.71 -9.53 -11.72
CA PHE A 145 4.19 -9.23 -13.04
C PHE A 145 4.16 -10.48 -13.93
N GLN A 146 5.16 -11.36 -13.85
CA GLN A 146 5.14 -12.65 -14.54
C GLN A 146 3.93 -13.51 -14.16
N MET A 147 3.41 -13.37 -12.93
CA MET A 147 2.25 -14.11 -12.45
C MET A 147 0.94 -13.58 -13.03
N THR A 148 0.67 -12.27 -12.90
CA THR A 148 -0.67 -11.71 -13.21
C THR A 148 -0.65 -10.41 -14.02
N GLY A 149 0.52 -9.91 -14.41
CA GLY A 149 0.67 -8.69 -15.21
C GLY A 149 -0.04 -8.73 -16.56
N TRP A 150 -0.18 -9.93 -17.13
CA TRP A 150 -0.82 -10.19 -18.41
C TRP A 150 -2.32 -9.84 -18.44
N GLU A 151 -2.95 -9.70 -17.27
CA GLU A 151 -4.36 -9.27 -17.17
C GLU A 151 -4.59 -7.87 -17.78
N LEU A 152 -3.54 -7.07 -17.95
CA LEU A 152 -3.57 -5.81 -18.69
C LEU A 152 -4.08 -5.97 -20.14
N GLY A 153 -3.97 -7.16 -20.72
CA GLY A 153 -4.56 -7.48 -22.02
C GLY A 153 -6.07 -7.22 -22.09
N ASN A 154 -6.76 -7.24 -20.95
CA ASN A 154 -8.19 -7.01 -20.82
C ASN A 154 -8.60 -5.52 -20.73
N CYS A 155 -7.67 -4.59 -20.47
CA CYS A 155 -7.99 -3.18 -20.20
C CYS A 155 -8.85 -2.51 -21.28
N ARG A 156 -8.55 -2.76 -22.56
CA ARG A 156 -9.33 -2.23 -23.70
C ARG A 156 -10.78 -2.72 -23.70
N ARG A 157 -10.99 -3.99 -23.38
CA ARG A 157 -12.34 -4.58 -23.28
C ARG A 157 -13.11 -3.99 -22.10
N LEU A 158 -12.41 -3.71 -21.00
CA LEU A 158 -12.98 -3.15 -19.78
C LEU A 158 -13.17 -1.62 -19.83
N GLY A 159 -12.64 -0.94 -20.86
CA GLY A 159 -12.74 0.51 -20.98
C GLY A 159 -11.92 1.28 -19.94
N ILE A 160 -10.83 0.67 -19.46
CA ILE A 160 -9.95 1.24 -18.43
C ILE A 160 -8.52 1.37 -18.95
N ASP A 161 -7.71 2.19 -18.29
CA ASP A 161 -6.39 2.60 -18.76
C ASP A 161 -5.40 2.85 -17.60
N PRO A 162 -5.16 1.87 -16.72
CA PRO A 162 -4.32 2.08 -15.53
C PRO A 162 -2.90 2.45 -15.92
N ILE A 163 -2.23 3.25 -15.09
CA ILE A 163 -0.79 3.48 -15.20
C ILE A 163 -0.11 2.39 -14.38
N VAL A 164 0.85 1.68 -14.96
CA VAL A 164 1.59 0.63 -14.27
C VAL A 164 3.07 0.96 -14.27
N ILE A 165 3.69 0.98 -13.10
CA ILE A 165 5.15 1.05 -12.94
C ILE A 165 5.64 -0.34 -12.54
N LEU A 166 6.35 -0.97 -13.47
CA LEU A 166 6.98 -2.27 -13.27
C LEU A 166 8.41 -2.06 -12.74
N PHE A 167 8.70 -2.63 -11.58
CA PHE A 167 10.03 -2.62 -10.97
C PHE A 167 10.78 -3.84 -11.49
N ASN A 168 11.54 -3.67 -12.58
CA ASN A 168 12.33 -4.76 -13.15
C ASN A 168 13.78 -4.70 -12.65
N ASN A 169 14.12 -5.60 -11.75
CA ASN A 169 15.48 -5.82 -11.27
C ASN A 169 15.97 -7.24 -11.61
N ALA A 170 15.28 -7.95 -12.50
CA ALA A 170 15.53 -9.34 -12.88
C ALA A 170 15.77 -10.24 -11.66
N SER A 171 14.94 -10.10 -10.62
CA SER A 171 15.23 -10.69 -9.31
C SER A 171 14.00 -10.91 -8.44
N TRP A 172 14.01 -12.00 -7.66
CA TRP A 172 13.20 -12.06 -6.44
C TRP A 172 13.89 -11.31 -5.29
N GLU A 173 13.95 -9.98 -5.40
CA GLU A 173 14.86 -9.15 -4.58
C GLU A 173 14.56 -9.18 -3.07
N MET A 174 13.28 -9.30 -2.70
CA MET A 174 12.90 -9.47 -1.30
C MET A 174 13.45 -10.77 -0.72
N LEU A 175 13.51 -11.85 -1.50
CA LEU A 175 14.10 -13.13 -1.06
C LEU A 175 15.62 -13.03 -0.98
N ARG A 176 16.26 -12.39 -1.98
CA ARG A 176 17.70 -12.13 -1.98
C ARG A 176 18.13 -11.36 -0.74
N THR A 177 17.34 -10.39 -0.30
CA THR A 177 17.64 -9.61 0.92
C THR A 177 17.75 -10.50 2.17
N PHE A 178 16.98 -11.59 2.26
CA PHE A 178 17.02 -12.53 3.40
C PHE A 178 18.02 -13.67 3.22
N GLN A 179 18.33 -14.07 1.98
CA GLN A 179 19.25 -15.17 1.67
C GLN A 179 20.07 -14.84 0.40
N PRO A 180 21.06 -13.93 0.50
CA PRO A 180 21.74 -13.34 -0.66
C PRO A 180 22.62 -14.32 -1.43
N GLU A 181 23.01 -15.44 -0.83
CA GLU A 181 23.88 -16.46 -1.42
C GLU A 181 23.17 -17.37 -2.43
N SER A 182 21.84 -17.29 -2.54
CA SER A 182 21.03 -18.20 -3.36
C SER A 182 20.84 -17.72 -4.80
N ALA A 183 21.37 -18.48 -5.75
CA ALA A 183 21.30 -18.17 -7.18
C ALA A 183 19.89 -18.26 -7.80
N PHE A 184 18.95 -18.98 -7.17
CA PHE A 184 17.59 -19.10 -7.73
C PHE A 184 16.80 -17.77 -7.71
N ASN A 185 17.31 -16.74 -7.01
CA ASN A 185 16.70 -15.42 -7.01
C ASN A 185 17.07 -14.60 -8.25
N ASP A 186 18.04 -15.05 -9.06
CA ASP A 186 18.41 -14.43 -10.33
C ASP A 186 17.36 -14.83 -11.39
N LEU A 187 16.52 -13.88 -11.80
CA LEU A 187 15.55 -14.08 -12.88
C LEU A 187 16.15 -13.68 -14.23
N ASP A 188 15.52 -14.10 -15.31
CA ASP A 188 15.90 -13.72 -16.67
C ASP A 188 15.35 -12.34 -17.05
N ASP A 189 15.83 -11.78 -18.16
CA ASP A 189 15.30 -10.54 -18.76
C ASP A 189 14.09 -10.85 -19.67
N TRP A 190 12.95 -10.18 -19.44
CA TRP A 190 11.64 -10.44 -20.09
C TRP A 190 11.08 -9.22 -20.82
#